data_AF-A0A2V5TT07-F1
#
_entry.id   AF-A0A2V5TT07-F1
#
_cell.length_a   1.000
_cell.length_b   1.000
_cell.length_c   1.000
_cell.angle_alpha   90.00
_cell.angle_beta   90.00
_cell.angle_gamma   90.00
#
_symmetry.space_group_name_H-M   'P 1'
#
loop_
_entity.id
_entity.type
_entity.pdbx_description
1 polymer ?
#
loop_
_entity_poly.entity_id
_entity_poly.type
_entity_poly.pdbx_seq_one_letter_code
_entity_poly.pdbx_strand_id
1 'polypeptide(L)'
;MSTKIPIEELLRWRVAKAETDAPPAPRAARLLEMARPWWEIWPERFQSFVERLGGIQVAYGHAMAEPGQARTGHPVPTLIVCAVEELETSVRVLYINVRDGRLRLRFQLDAGAVQDQESFEVTFVSDKPERPLLSAAAILSLESEYCIDTELCEELAHRWEQLKVTDRMPFRLILRSDKDVG
;
A
#
# COMPACT_ATOMS: atom_id res chain seq x y z
N MET A 1 -67.42 -9.19 2.36
CA MET A 1 -67.11 -8.71 3.72
C MET A 1 -65.62 -8.92 3.95
N SER A 2 -64.83 -7.85 4.06
CA SER A 2 -63.39 -7.93 4.31
C SER A 2 -63.17 -8.18 5.80
N THR A 3 -62.82 -9.40 6.18
CA THR A 3 -62.37 -9.74 7.52
C THR A 3 -61.05 -9.00 7.76
N LYS A 4 -61.10 -7.94 8.56
CA LYS A 4 -59.91 -7.18 8.95
C LYS A 4 -59.02 -8.09 9.80
N ILE A 5 -57.99 -8.67 9.18
CA ILE A 5 -56.99 -9.45 9.90
C ILE A 5 -56.22 -8.48 10.81
N PRO A 6 -56.14 -8.73 12.13
CA PRO A 6 -55.35 -7.92 13.05
C PRO A 6 -53.88 -7.87 12.60
N ILE A 7 -53.27 -6.70 12.64
CA ILE A 7 -51.86 -6.50 12.23
C ILE A 7 -50.92 -7.44 13.00
N GLU A 8 -51.22 -7.75 14.25
CA GLU A 8 -50.43 -8.70 15.05
C GLU A 8 -50.43 -10.13 14.50
N GLU A 9 -51.53 -10.58 13.90
CA GLU A 9 -51.60 -11.90 13.27
C GLU A 9 -50.82 -11.92 11.94
N LEU A 10 -50.87 -10.82 11.19
CA LEU A 10 -50.06 -10.65 9.98
C LEU A 10 -48.56 -10.61 10.29
N LEU A 11 -48.17 -9.95 11.39
CA LEU A 11 -46.78 -9.91 11.84
C LEU A 11 -46.30 -11.28 12.32
N ARG A 12 -47.11 -12.00 13.10
CA ARG A 12 -46.79 -13.37 13.54
C ARG A 12 -46.62 -14.33 12.35
N TRP A 13 -47.52 -14.23 11.36
CA TRP A 13 -47.41 -15.02 10.14
C TRP A 13 -46.15 -14.68 9.33
N ARG A 14 -45.80 -13.40 9.21
CA ARG A 14 -44.58 -12.96 8.51
C ARG A 14 -43.31 -13.47 9.19
N VAL A 15 -43.25 -13.46 10.51
CA VAL A 15 -42.09 -13.96 11.27
C VAL A 15 -41.95 -15.47 11.08
N ALA A 16 -43.02 -16.23 11.28
CA ALA A 16 -42.99 -17.68 11.12
C ALA A 16 -42.59 -18.09 9.68
N LYS A 17 -43.06 -17.34 8.68
CA LYS A 17 -42.66 -17.56 7.29
C LYS A 17 -41.19 -17.22 7.04
N ALA A 18 -40.71 -16.11 7.58
CA ALA A 18 -39.30 -15.71 7.48
C ALA A 18 -38.35 -16.71 8.16
N GLU A 19 -38.77 -17.31 9.29
CA GLU A 19 -38.00 -18.35 9.98
C GLU A 19 -37.97 -19.66 9.18
N THR A 20 -39.06 -20.00 8.50
CA THR A 20 -39.15 -21.21 7.66
C THR A 20 -38.37 -21.05 6.35
N ASP A 21 -38.37 -19.85 5.77
CA ASP A 21 -37.66 -19.52 4.54
C ASP A 21 -36.16 -19.20 4.79
N ALA A 22 -35.73 -19.12 6.05
CA ALA A 22 -34.34 -18.87 6.40
C ALA A 22 -33.44 -20.05 6.00
N PRO A 23 -32.28 -19.81 5.38
CA PRO A 23 -31.32 -20.88 5.13
C PRO A 23 -30.86 -21.50 6.46
N PRO A 24 -30.62 -22.82 6.51
CA PRO A 24 -30.15 -23.47 7.73
C PRO A 24 -28.85 -22.83 8.20
N ALA A 25 -28.70 -22.70 9.52
CA ALA A 25 -27.50 -22.12 10.10
C ALA A 25 -26.25 -22.83 9.55
N PRO A 26 -25.22 -22.09 9.10
CA PRO A 26 -24.00 -22.69 8.59
C PRO A 26 -23.38 -23.58 9.68
N ARG A 27 -22.88 -24.76 9.28
CA ARG A 27 -22.25 -25.70 10.21
C ARG A 27 -21.10 -25.00 10.96
N ALA A 28 -20.94 -25.30 12.25
CA ALA A 28 -19.87 -24.72 13.08
C ALA A 28 -18.48 -24.86 12.45
N ALA A 29 -18.19 -25.98 11.78
CA ALA A 29 -16.95 -26.18 11.02
C ALA A 29 -16.75 -25.14 9.91
N ARG A 30 -17.82 -24.76 9.19
CA ARG A 30 -17.79 -23.73 8.15
C ARG A 30 -17.57 -22.34 8.73
N LEU A 31 -18.13 -22.06 9.91
CA LEU A 31 -17.88 -20.81 10.64
C LEU A 31 -16.42 -20.72 11.11
N LEU A 32 -15.85 -21.84 11.57
CA LEU A 32 -14.44 -21.92 11.97
C LEU A 32 -13.50 -21.76 10.78
N GLU A 33 -13.79 -22.36 9.63
CA GLU A 33 -13.02 -22.16 8.39
C GLU A 33 -13.06 -20.71 7.92
N MET A 34 -14.23 -20.06 7.97
CA MET A 34 -14.38 -18.64 7.63
C MET A 34 -13.71 -17.70 8.64
N ALA A 35 -13.56 -18.14 9.89
CA ALA A 35 -12.92 -17.37 10.96
C ALA A 35 -11.42 -17.61 11.05
N ARG A 36 -10.85 -18.55 10.27
CA ARG A 36 -9.41 -18.76 10.25
C ARG A 36 -8.72 -17.48 9.79
N PRO A 37 -7.67 -17.05 10.49
CA PRO A 37 -6.87 -15.96 10.00
C PRO A 37 -6.33 -16.25 8.60
N TRP A 38 -6.24 -15.23 7.76
CA TRP A 38 -5.81 -15.40 6.37
C TRP A 38 -4.43 -16.06 6.24
N TRP A 39 -3.54 -15.88 7.21
CA TRP A 39 -2.20 -16.48 7.21
C TRP A 39 -2.21 -17.99 7.44
N GLU A 40 -3.27 -18.55 8.04
CA GLU A 40 -3.47 -20.00 8.12
C GLU A 40 -4.06 -20.58 6.83
N ILE A 41 -4.76 -19.73 6.05
CA ILE A 41 -5.35 -20.09 4.77
C ILE A 41 -4.28 -20.06 3.66
N TRP A 42 -3.32 -19.12 3.74
CA TRP A 42 -2.22 -18.96 2.79
C TRP A 42 -0.86 -18.81 3.48
N PRO A 43 -0.30 -19.90 4.04
CA PRO A 43 0.94 -19.85 4.82
C PRO A 43 2.16 -19.44 3.98
N GLU A 44 2.23 -19.83 2.71
CA GLU A 44 3.35 -19.46 1.83
C GLU A 44 3.34 -17.95 1.54
N ARG A 45 2.15 -17.36 1.36
CA ARG A 45 2.00 -15.90 1.22
C ARG A 45 2.47 -15.20 2.49
N PHE A 46 2.01 -15.65 3.66
CA PHE A 46 2.43 -15.09 4.93
C PHE A 46 3.94 -15.17 5.13
N GLN A 47 4.56 -16.31 4.83
CA GLN A 47 6.01 -16.47 4.89
C GLN A 47 6.73 -15.50 3.95
N SER A 48 6.25 -15.32 2.71
CA SER A 48 6.80 -14.33 1.78
C SER A 48 6.71 -12.89 2.30
N PHE A 49 5.61 -12.54 2.98
CA PHE A 49 5.48 -11.23 3.64
C PHE A 49 6.48 -11.06 4.78
N VAL A 50 6.63 -12.08 5.63
CA VAL A 50 7.58 -12.07 6.76
C VAL A 50 9.03 -11.94 6.28
N GLU A 51 9.43 -12.71 5.26
CA GLU A 51 10.77 -12.66 4.68
C GLU A 51 11.08 -11.27 4.11
N ARG A 52 10.10 -10.66 3.43
CA ARG A 52 10.21 -9.32 2.84
C ARG A 52 10.32 -8.23 3.90
N LEU A 53 9.45 -8.25 4.92
CA LEU A 53 9.50 -7.31 6.05
C LEU A 53 10.82 -7.45 6.82
N GLY A 54 11.29 -8.67 7.02
CA GLY A 54 12.61 -8.94 7.61
C GLY A 54 13.74 -8.34 6.76
N GLY A 55 13.70 -8.54 5.43
CA GLY A 55 14.67 -7.96 4.50
C GLY A 55 14.73 -6.43 4.56
N ILE A 56 13.57 -5.77 4.69
CA ILE A 56 13.47 -4.32 4.86
C ILE A 56 14.15 -3.88 6.16
N GLN A 57 13.84 -4.51 7.29
CA GLN A 57 14.45 -4.19 8.58
C GLN A 57 15.97 -4.39 8.58
N VAL A 58 16.45 -5.45 7.94
CA VAL A 58 17.88 -5.72 7.78
C VAL A 58 18.54 -4.66 6.89
N ALA A 59 17.92 -4.28 5.77
CA ALA A 59 18.41 -3.22 4.90
C ALA A 59 18.49 -1.86 5.62
N TYR A 60 17.48 -1.51 6.43
CA TYR A 60 17.51 -0.33 7.29
C TYR A 60 18.60 -0.43 8.36
N GLY A 61 18.72 -1.57 9.04
CA GLY A 61 19.72 -1.81 10.07
C GLY A 61 21.14 -1.64 9.53
N HIS A 62 21.43 -2.21 8.36
CA HIS A 62 22.72 -2.04 7.69
C HIS A 62 22.97 -0.61 7.21
N ALA A 63 21.97 0.07 6.64
CA ALA A 63 22.09 1.47 6.24
C ALA A 63 22.36 2.41 7.43
N MET A 64 21.84 2.08 8.62
CA MET A 64 22.09 2.84 9.85
C MET A 64 23.43 2.48 10.51
N ALA A 65 23.92 1.24 10.35
CA ALA A 65 25.10 0.73 11.05
C ALA A 65 26.43 0.94 10.29
N GLU A 66 26.41 1.06 8.96
CA GLU A 66 27.64 1.17 8.15
C GLU A 66 27.67 2.45 7.30
N PRO A 67 28.42 3.48 7.70
CA PRO A 67 28.52 4.76 6.99
C PRO A 67 29.23 4.72 5.61
N GLY A 68 29.44 3.55 4.99
CA GLY A 68 30.35 3.47 3.84
C GLY A 68 30.23 2.28 2.89
N GLN A 69 29.27 1.36 3.04
CA GLN A 69 29.14 0.25 2.09
C GLN A 69 28.21 0.56 0.90
N ALA A 70 28.74 0.24 -0.28
CA ALA A 70 28.28 0.59 -1.61
C ALA A 70 27.00 -0.14 -2.04
N ARG A 71 25.86 0.28 -1.50
CA ARG A 71 24.56 0.16 -2.18
C ARG A 71 24.01 1.58 -2.33
N THR A 72 23.95 2.08 -3.56
CA THR A 72 23.46 3.44 -3.84
C THR A 72 21.99 3.54 -3.45
N GLY A 73 21.67 4.45 -2.52
CA GLY A 73 20.29 4.75 -2.12
C GLY A 73 19.93 4.28 -0.72
N HIS A 74 19.55 5.22 0.15
CA HIS A 74 18.89 4.88 1.40
C HIS A 74 17.53 4.22 1.08
N PRO A 75 17.18 3.06 1.68
CA PRO A 75 15.87 2.48 1.50
C PRO A 75 14.78 3.43 2.02
N VAL A 76 13.67 3.56 1.30
CA VAL A 76 12.52 4.40 1.67
C VAL A 76 11.30 3.50 1.88
N PRO A 77 10.58 3.62 3.00
CA PRO A 77 9.43 2.77 3.26
C PRO A 77 8.36 3.08 2.23
N THR A 78 7.76 2.04 1.67
CA THR A 78 6.82 2.19 0.56
C THR A 78 5.63 1.28 0.74
N LEU A 79 4.43 1.82 0.62
CA LEU A 79 3.19 1.06 0.51
C LEU A 79 2.75 1.05 -0.95
N ILE A 80 2.48 -0.11 -1.51
CA ILE A 80 1.85 -0.25 -2.82
C ILE A 80 0.40 -0.64 -2.61
N VAL A 81 -0.51 0.14 -3.15
CA VAL A 81 -1.96 -0.10 -3.11
C VAL A 81 -2.38 -0.56 -4.50
N CYS A 82 -2.74 -1.84 -4.62
CA CYS A 82 -3.34 -2.43 -5.80
C CYS A 82 -4.83 -2.71 -5.55
N ALA A 83 -5.61 -2.90 -6.62
CA ALA A 83 -7.07 -3.07 -6.54
C ALA A 83 -7.56 -4.18 -5.59
N VAL A 84 -6.71 -5.18 -5.29
CA VAL A 84 -7.09 -6.36 -4.49
C VAL A 84 -6.28 -6.48 -3.20
N GLU A 85 -5.10 -5.85 -3.12
CA GLU A 85 -4.16 -6.04 -2.01
C GLU A 85 -3.33 -4.77 -1.75
N GLU A 86 -3.05 -4.52 -0.47
CA GLU A 86 -2.05 -3.55 -0.01
C GLU A 86 -0.75 -4.30 0.31
N LEU A 87 0.37 -3.76 -0.18
CA LEU A 87 1.68 -4.39 -0.10
C LEU A 87 2.72 -3.43 0.47
N GLU A 88 3.19 -3.73 1.69
CA GLU A 88 4.33 -3.03 2.29
C GLU A 88 5.67 -3.53 1.70
N THR A 89 6.51 -2.57 1.31
CA THR A 89 7.83 -2.81 0.71
C THR A 89 8.79 -1.63 0.98
N SER A 90 9.95 -1.63 0.32
CA SER A 90 10.83 -0.47 0.26
C SER A 90 11.20 -0.13 -1.18
N VAL A 91 11.53 1.14 -1.43
CA VAL A 91 12.20 1.56 -2.67
C VAL A 91 13.63 1.97 -2.39
N ARG A 92 14.48 1.78 -3.39
CA ARG A 92 15.84 2.33 -3.41
C ARG A 92 15.82 3.59 -4.25
N VAL A 93 16.08 4.74 -3.62
CA VAL A 93 16.29 5.98 -4.36
C VAL A 93 17.62 5.88 -5.09
N LEU A 94 17.61 6.02 -6.41
CA LEU A 94 18.81 5.98 -7.25
C LEU A 94 19.34 7.38 -7.55
N TYR A 95 18.42 8.35 -7.63
CA TYR A 95 18.73 9.74 -7.92
C TYR A 95 17.67 10.63 -7.30
N ILE A 96 18.10 11.72 -6.67
CA ILE A 96 17.25 12.82 -6.23
C ILE A 96 17.94 14.13 -6.60
N ASN A 97 17.20 15.04 -7.20
CA ASN A 97 17.65 16.40 -7.45
C ASN A 97 16.47 17.34 -7.34
N VAL A 98 16.64 18.39 -6.55
CA VAL A 98 15.67 19.46 -6.41
C VAL A 98 16.34 20.75 -6.83
N ARG A 99 15.89 21.32 -7.95
CA ARG A 99 16.39 22.59 -8.50
C ARG A 99 15.25 23.34 -9.15
N ASP A 100 15.30 24.67 -9.06
CA ASP A 100 14.33 25.56 -9.71
C ASP A 100 12.87 25.21 -9.36
N GLY A 101 12.63 24.80 -8.11
CA GLY A 101 11.30 24.39 -7.65
C GLY A 101 10.80 23.06 -8.24
N ARG A 102 11.65 22.24 -8.86
CA ARG A 102 11.25 20.94 -9.43
C ARG A 102 12.00 19.79 -8.78
N LEU A 103 11.26 18.72 -8.46
CA LEU A 103 11.80 17.44 -8.03
C LEU A 103 12.01 16.55 -9.25
N ARG A 104 13.23 16.01 -9.37
CA ARG A 104 13.53 14.87 -10.23
C ARG A 104 14.01 13.72 -9.36
N LEU A 105 13.22 12.66 -9.29
CA LEU A 105 13.48 11.48 -8.48
C LEU A 105 13.50 10.24 -9.39
N ARG A 106 14.50 9.37 -9.20
CA ARG A 106 14.51 8.01 -9.77
C ARG A 106 14.62 7.00 -8.64
N PHE A 107 13.82 5.95 -8.72
CA PHE A 107 13.84 4.89 -7.72
C PHE A 107 13.52 3.53 -8.33
N GLN A 108 13.91 2.48 -7.61
CA GLN A 108 13.63 1.09 -7.96
C GLN A 108 12.85 0.44 -6.82
N LEU A 109 11.81 -0.33 -7.16
CA LEU A 109 11.07 -1.15 -6.20
C LEU A 109 11.90 -2.38 -5.82
N ASP A 110 11.91 -2.77 -4.54
CA ASP A 110 12.57 -4.01 -4.17
C ASP A 110 11.86 -5.22 -4.83
N ALA A 111 12.66 -6.15 -5.36
CA ALA A 111 12.23 -7.15 -6.32
C ALA A 111 11.07 -8.02 -5.79
N GLY A 112 9.99 -8.13 -6.58
CA GLY A 112 8.84 -9.00 -6.29
C GLY A 112 7.54 -8.29 -5.92
N ALA A 113 7.54 -6.95 -5.89
CA ALA A 113 6.36 -6.20 -5.48
C ALA A 113 5.33 -5.97 -6.61
N VAL A 114 5.77 -5.64 -7.83
CA VAL A 114 4.88 -5.42 -8.98
C VAL A 114 5.63 -5.72 -10.28
N GLN A 115 5.31 -6.84 -10.92
CA GLN A 115 5.67 -7.05 -12.33
C GLN A 115 4.53 -6.45 -13.17
N ASP A 116 4.87 -5.74 -14.25
CA ASP A 116 3.93 -5.25 -15.28
C ASP A 116 3.15 -3.94 -15.02
N GLN A 117 3.66 -3.04 -14.16
CA GLN A 117 3.07 -1.71 -14.00
C GLN A 117 3.92 -0.61 -14.66
N GLU A 118 3.36 0.05 -15.67
CA GLU A 118 4.02 1.13 -16.43
C GLU A 118 4.04 2.47 -15.69
N SER A 119 3.04 2.72 -14.85
CA SER A 119 2.91 3.95 -14.07
C SER A 119 2.27 3.75 -12.70
N PHE A 120 2.62 4.62 -11.76
CA PHE A 120 1.95 4.76 -10.48
C PHE A 120 1.58 6.22 -10.23
N GLU A 121 0.44 6.45 -9.57
CA GLU A 121 0.23 7.67 -8.81
C GLU A 121 0.98 7.53 -7.47
N VAL A 122 1.89 8.46 -7.19
CA VAL A 122 2.75 8.44 -6.00
C VAL A 122 2.39 9.58 -5.08
N THR A 123 2.00 9.24 -3.85
CA THR A 123 1.84 10.21 -2.76
C THR A 123 3.05 10.17 -1.84
N PHE A 124 3.70 11.32 -1.66
CA PHE A 124 4.75 11.52 -0.66
C PHE A 124 4.11 11.85 0.68
N VAL A 125 4.48 11.13 1.73
CA VAL A 125 3.95 11.34 3.09
C VAL A 125 5.11 11.62 4.02
N SER A 126 5.04 12.69 4.82
CA SER A 126 6.09 12.98 5.79
C SER A 126 6.19 11.91 6.86
N ASP A 127 7.41 11.70 7.36
CA ASP A 127 7.67 10.74 8.44
C ASP A 127 6.93 11.13 9.74
N LYS A 128 7.05 12.39 10.19
CA LYS A 128 6.32 12.94 11.35
C LYS A 128 6.06 14.45 11.22
N PRO A 129 4.82 14.95 11.44
CA PRO A 129 3.58 14.18 11.52
C PRO A 129 3.28 13.48 10.19
N GLU A 130 2.56 12.36 10.22
CA GLU A 130 2.17 11.62 9.01
C GLU A 130 1.12 12.41 8.23
N ARG A 131 1.56 13.23 7.27
CA ARG A 131 0.69 14.03 6.41
C ARG A 131 1.13 13.92 4.94
N PRO A 132 0.19 13.93 3.98
CA PRO A 132 0.53 14.05 2.57
C PRO A 132 1.30 15.36 2.31
N LEU A 133 2.37 15.27 1.52
CA LEU A 133 3.21 16.40 1.13
C LEU A 133 2.94 16.83 -0.30
N LEU A 134 2.90 15.86 -1.23
CA LEU A 134 2.53 16.05 -2.62
C LEU A 134 2.10 14.72 -3.26
N SER A 135 1.43 14.80 -4.40
CA SER A 135 1.18 13.67 -5.30
C SER A 135 1.82 13.93 -6.65
N ALA A 136 2.36 12.89 -7.29
CA ALA A 136 2.96 12.97 -8.61
C ALA A 136 2.86 11.63 -9.35
N ALA A 137 2.91 11.66 -10.68
CA ALA A 137 3.01 10.44 -11.47
C ALA A 137 4.46 9.93 -11.48
N ALA A 138 4.62 8.62 -11.24
CA ALA A 138 5.85 7.90 -11.48
C ALA A 138 5.69 7.05 -12.75
N ILE A 139 6.61 7.23 -13.70
CA ILE A 139 6.58 6.54 -15.00
C ILE A 139 7.77 5.62 -15.09
N LEU A 140 7.55 4.37 -15.51
CA LEU A 140 8.60 3.40 -15.79
C LEU A 140 9.48 3.93 -16.94
N SER A 141 10.78 4.08 -16.69
CA SER A 141 11.72 4.62 -17.66
C SER A 141 12.53 3.54 -18.37
N LEU A 142 13.16 2.63 -17.59
CA LEU A 142 14.07 1.60 -18.09
C LEU A 142 14.01 0.41 -17.14
N GLU A 143 13.77 -0.78 -17.70
CA GLU A 143 13.74 -2.09 -17.00
C GLU A 143 12.82 -2.12 -15.76
N SER A 144 13.28 -1.57 -14.63
CA SER A 144 12.61 -1.56 -13.33
C SER A 144 12.72 -0.22 -12.58
N GLU A 145 13.19 0.84 -13.27
CA GLU A 145 13.35 2.17 -12.69
C GLU A 145 12.16 3.08 -12.98
N TYR A 146 11.64 3.71 -11.94
CA TYR A 146 10.57 4.69 -12.02
C TYR A 146 11.12 6.11 -11.88
N CYS A 147 10.60 7.01 -12.70
CA CYS A 147 10.95 8.43 -12.73
C CYS A 147 9.77 9.30 -12.30
N ILE A 148 10.04 10.28 -11.43
CA ILE A 148 9.12 11.35 -11.09
C ILE A 148 9.79 12.67 -11.47
N ASP A 149 9.10 13.48 -12.28
CA ASP A 149 9.45 14.89 -12.54
C ASP A 149 8.21 15.73 -12.23
N THR A 150 8.26 16.53 -11.16
CA THR A 150 7.11 17.31 -10.70
C THR A 150 7.53 18.63 -10.07
N GLU A 151 6.62 19.59 -10.06
CA GLU A 151 6.81 20.87 -9.38
C GLU A 151 6.63 20.70 -7.86
N LEU A 152 7.45 21.42 -7.10
CA LEU A 152 7.39 21.50 -5.64
C LEU A 152 6.97 22.90 -5.22
N CYS A 153 6.23 22.98 -4.11
CA CYS A 153 6.05 24.25 -3.44
C CYS A 153 7.39 24.75 -2.86
N GLU A 154 7.52 26.07 -2.71
CA GLU A 154 8.77 26.71 -2.27
C GLU A 154 9.31 26.15 -0.94
N GLU A 155 8.43 25.87 0.03
CA GLU A 155 8.83 25.31 1.32
C GLU A 155 9.50 23.93 1.16
N LEU A 156 8.92 23.04 0.36
CA LEU A 156 9.48 21.72 0.12
C LEU A 156 10.75 21.80 -0.73
N ALA A 157 10.74 22.64 -1.77
CA ALA A 157 11.89 22.84 -2.63
C ALA A 157 13.12 23.26 -1.81
N HIS A 158 12.98 24.26 -0.94
CA HIS A 158 14.06 24.75 -0.10
C HIS A 158 14.57 23.69 0.89
N ARG A 159 13.65 22.94 1.51
CA ARG A 159 14.02 21.89 2.48
C ARG A 159 14.70 20.69 1.83
N TRP A 160 14.38 20.40 0.58
CA TRP A 160 14.84 19.19 -0.12
C TRP A 160 16.01 19.45 -1.07
N GLU A 161 16.35 20.70 -1.35
CA GLU A 161 17.47 21.10 -2.23
C GLU A 161 18.81 20.46 -1.85
N GLN A 162 19.03 20.22 -0.56
CA GLN A 162 20.29 19.64 -0.04
C GLN A 162 20.26 18.11 0.11
N LEU A 163 19.12 17.46 -0.16
CA LEU A 163 19.00 16.01 0.01
C LEU A 163 19.89 15.26 -0.97
N LYS A 164 20.64 14.31 -0.45
CA LYS A 164 21.42 13.34 -1.21
C LYS A 164 20.75 11.99 -1.17
N VAL A 165 21.05 11.17 -2.18
CA VAL A 165 20.57 9.79 -2.30
C VAL A 165 20.94 8.91 -1.08
N THR A 166 22.03 9.25 -0.39
CA THR A 166 22.51 8.56 0.82
C THR A 166 21.81 8.99 2.10
N ASP A 167 21.08 10.10 2.08
CA ASP A 167 20.44 10.64 3.27
C ASP A 167 19.18 9.83 3.61
N ARG A 168 18.80 9.84 4.88
CA ARG A 168 17.48 9.36 5.26
C ARG A 168 16.42 10.28 4.65
N MET A 169 15.56 9.72 3.81
CA MET A 169 14.50 10.50 3.17
C MET A 169 13.49 10.98 4.21
N PRO A 170 13.05 12.25 4.16
CA PRO A 170 12.10 12.83 5.11
C PRO A 170 10.64 12.44 4.80
N PHE A 171 10.44 11.43 3.97
CA PHE A 171 9.16 10.96 3.49
C PHE A 171 9.16 9.44 3.33
N ARG A 172 7.96 8.87 3.29
CA ARG A 172 7.65 7.55 2.75
C ARG A 172 6.78 7.72 1.49
N LEU A 173 6.67 6.66 0.69
CA LEU A 173 5.88 6.68 -0.54
C LEU A 173 4.63 5.79 -0.41
N ILE A 174 3.54 6.24 -1.01
CA ILE A 174 2.37 5.41 -1.30
C ILE A 174 2.20 5.38 -2.81
N LEU A 175 2.26 4.20 -3.41
CA LEU A 175 2.13 3.97 -4.85
C LEU A 175 0.76 3.38 -5.12
N ARG A 176 -0.02 4.00 -6.01
CA ARG A 176 -1.32 3.50 -6.46
C ARG A 176 -1.24 3.14 -7.92
N SER A 177 -1.71 1.94 -8.28
CA SER A 177 -1.74 1.46 -9.66
C SER A 177 -2.88 2.12 -10.43
N ASP A 178 -2.61 2.61 -11.65
CA ASP A 178 -3.61 3.18 -12.56
C ASP A 178 -4.61 2.15 -13.14
N LYS A 179 -4.51 0.86 -12.81
CA LYS A 179 -5.45 -0.18 -13.31
C LYS A 179 -6.88 -0.08 -12.72
N ASP A 180 -7.25 1.09 -12.21
CA ASP A 180 -8.55 1.44 -11.62
C ASP A 180 -9.61 1.88 -12.65
N VAL A 181 -9.43 1.64 -13.95
CA VAL A 181 -10.51 1.85 -14.94
C VAL A 181 -10.65 0.65 -15.87
N GLY A 182 -11.51 -0.29 -15.47
CA GLY A 182 -12.00 -1.41 -16.29
C GLY A 182 -13.37 -1.87 -15.81
#